data_AF-A0A495AM41-F1
#
_entry.id   AF-A0A495AM41-F1
#
_cell.length_a   1.000
_cell.length_b   1.000
_cell.length_c   1.000
_cell.angle_alpha   90.00
_cell.angle_beta   90.00
_cell.angle_gamma   90.00
#
_symmetry.space_group_name_H-M   'P 1'
#
loop_
_entity.id
_entity.type
_entity.pdbx_description
1 polymer ?
#
loop_
_entity_poly.entity_id
_entity_poly.type
_entity_poly.pdbx_seq_one_letter_code
_entity_poly.pdbx_strand_id
1 'polypeptide(L)'
;MDDIQVIHYLGRALTQAASQSDWSQVQSVDKQIAAMLSALSGKPLSDEKRAALKALKQIHHQVNACCRLESEELERKMALGRRNHEGAVAYAAFMDDEDLR
;
A
#
# COMPACT_ATOMS: atom_id res chain seq x y z
N MET A 1 -18.85 -9.49 20.23
CA MET A 1 -17.45 -9.56 19.75
C MET A 1 -16.71 -8.45 20.47
N ASP A 2 -15.61 -8.77 21.16
CA ASP A 2 -14.87 -7.80 21.98
C ASP A 2 -14.04 -6.86 21.08
N ASP A 3 -14.07 -5.55 21.36
CA ASP A 3 -13.41 -4.52 20.55
C ASP A 3 -11.91 -4.81 20.35
N ILE A 4 -11.27 -5.40 21.36
CA ILE A 4 -9.86 -5.80 21.33
C ILE A 4 -9.62 -6.91 20.30
N GLN A 5 -10.52 -7.89 20.20
CA GLN A 5 -10.43 -8.95 19.20
C GLN A 5 -10.58 -8.41 17.79
N VAL A 6 -11.47 -7.43 17.59
CA VAL A 6 -11.64 -6.80 16.27
C VAL A 6 -10.40 -5.98 15.89
N ILE A 7 -9.78 -5.26 16.82
CA ILE A 7 -8.51 -4.55 16.61
C ILE A 7 -7.41 -5.52 16.16
N HIS A 8 -7.24 -6.66 16.86
CA HIS A 8 -6.24 -7.66 16.48
C HIS A 8 -6.55 -8.36 15.16
N TYR A 9 -7.82 -8.56 14.84
CA TYR A 9 -8.24 -9.11 13.55
C TYR A 9 -7.89 -8.15 12.40
N LEU A 10 -8.26 -6.87 12.52
CA LEU A 10 -7.95 -5.87 11.49
C LEU A 10 -6.45 -5.65 11.31
N GLY A 11 -5.67 -5.68 12.39
CA GLY A 11 -4.21 -5.63 12.30
C GLY A 11 -3.62 -6.79 11.49
N ARG A 12 -4.08 -8.02 11.75
CA ARG A 12 -3.64 -9.21 10.99
C ARG A 12 -4.08 -9.16 9.53
N ALA A 13 -5.33 -8.75 9.28
CA ALA A 13 -5.86 -8.61 7.93
C ALA A 13 -5.06 -7.58 7.12
N LEU A 14 -4.67 -6.45 7.74
CA LEU A 14 -3.87 -5.42 7.09
C LEU A 14 -2.47 -5.94 6.73
N THR A 15 -1.80 -6.64 7.65
CA THR A 15 -0.50 -7.26 7.38
C THR A 15 -0.57 -8.30 6.27
N GLN A 16 -1.62 -9.14 6.29
CA GLN A 16 -1.80 -10.17 5.28
C GLN A 16 -2.05 -9.58 3.90
N ALA A 17 -2.96 -8.60 3.78
CA ALA A 17 -3.22 -7.90 2.53
C ALA A 17 -1.94 -7.22 1.98
N ALA A 18 -1.15 -6.61 2.85
CA ALA A 18 0.14 -6.01 2.46
C ALA A 18 1.14 -7.07 1.97
N SER A 19 1.27 -8.21 2.65
CA SER A 19 2.15 -9.31 2.22
C SER A 19 1.77 -9.93 0.87
N GLN A 20 0.48 -9.87 0.51
CA GLN A 20 -0.05 -10.36 -0.76
C GLN A 20 0.00 -9.30 -1.86
N SER A 21 0.49 -8.08 -1.57
CA SER A 21 0.41 -6.92 -2.46
C SER A 21 -1.01 -6.62 -2.95
N ASP A 22 -2.03 -7.02 -2.18
CA ASP A 22 -3.44 -6.75 -2.49
C ASP A 22 -3.81 -5.37 -1.95
N TRP A 23 -3.41 -4.33 -2.69
CA TRP A 23 -3.63 -2.94 -2.32
C TRP A 23 -5.12 -2.57 -2.22
N SER A 24 -5.98 -3.29 -2.95
CA SER A 24 -7.43 -3.10 -2.88
C SER A 24 -7.98 -3.55 -1.52
N GLN A 25 -7.49 -4.69 -1.04
CA GLN A 25 -7.84 -5.23 0.28
C GLN A 25 -7.21 -4.39 1.40
N VAL A 26 -5.98 -3.90 1.23
CA VAL A 26 -5.36 -2.93 2.17
C VAL A 26 -6.26 -1.71 2.37
N GLN A 27 -6.77 -1.11 1.29
CA GLN A 27 -7.67 0.05 1.39
C GLN A 27 -9.01 -0.31 2.06
N SER A 28 -9.57 -1.50 1.79
CA SER A 28 -10.81 -1.95 2.41
C SER A 28 -10.66 -2.14 3.93
N VAL A 29 -9.57 -2.79 4.36
CA VAL A 29 -9.25 -2.98 5.78
C VAL A 29 -8.99 -1.64 6.46
N ASP A 30 -8.31 -0.71 5.79
CA ASP A 30 -8.07 0.64 6.32
C ASP A 30 -9.37 1.42 6.58
N LYS A 31 -10.33 1.36 5.64
CA LYS A 31 -11.66 1.97 5.83
C LYS A 31 -12.39 1.38 7.04
N GLN A 32 -12.27 0.06 7.26
CA GLN A 32 -12.87 -0.60 8.42
C GLN A 32 -12.20 -0.17 9.74
N ILE A 33 -10.87 0.00 9.73
CA ILE A 33 -10.12 0.55 10.86
C ILE A 33 -10.59 1.98 11.15
N ALA A 34 -10.71 2.84 10.14
CA ALA A 34 -11.16 4.22 10.30
C ALA A 34 -12.58 4.29 10.90
N ALA A 35 -13.52 3.51 10.37
CA ALA A 35 -14.90 3.46 10.88
C ALA A 35 -14.95 3.01 12.36
N MET A 36 -14.14 2.02 12.73
CA MET A 36 -14.03 1.56 14.11
C MET A 36 -13.44 2.65 15.02
N LEU A 37 -12.35 3.29 14.61
CA LEU A 37 -11.72 4.37 15.37
C LEU A 37 -12.69 5.53 15.59
N SER A 38 -13.48 5.89 14.57
CA SER A 38 -14.54 6.89 14.70
C SER A 38 -15.62 6.46 15.70
N ALA A 39 -16.03 5.18 15.69
CA ALA A 39 -17.02 4.66 16.63
C ALA A 39 -16.51 4.53 18.09
N LEU A 40 -15.19 4.45 18.27
CA LEU A 40 -14.51 4.46 19.57
C LEU A 40 -14.17 5.87 20.06
N SER A 41 -14.23 6.87 19.17
CA SER A 41 -13.98 8.27 19.51
C SER A 41 -14.98 8.75 20.56
N GLY A 42 -14.46 9.38 21.63
CA GLY A 42 -15.27 9.91 22.72
C GLY A 42 -15.69 8.91 23.80
N LYS A 43 -15.33 7.61 23.67
CA LYS A 43 -15.55 6.61 24.73
C LYS A 43 -14.33 6.50 25.64
N PRO A 44 -14.51 6.29 26.96
CA PRO A 44 -13.38 5.98 27.84
C PRO A 44 -12.73 4.65 27.41
N LEU A 45 -11.46 4.73 27.02
CA LEU A 45 -10.66 3.57 26.62
C LEU A 45 -9.98 2.99 27.86
N SER A 46 -10.16 1.69 28.10
CA SER A 46 -9.35 0.95 29.06
C SER A 46 -7.89 0.88 28.59
N ASP A 47 -6.98 0.64 29.53
CA ASP A 47 -5.55 0.51 29.22
C ASP A 47 -5.26 -0.62 28.24
N GLU A 48 -6.02 -1.72 28.32
CA GLU A 48 -5.95 -2.84 27.38
C GLU A 48 -6.34 -2.45 25.95
N LYS A 49 -7.42 -1.67 25.78
CA LYS A 49 -7.82 -1.14 24.47
C LYS A 49 -6.78 -0.17 23.94
N ARG A 50 -6.19 0.66 24.80
CA ARG A 50 -5.12 1.59 24.41
C ARG A 50 -3.86 0.85 23.94
N ALA A 51 -3.50 -0.25 24.60
CA ALA A 51 -2.39 -1.11 24.17
C ALA A 51 -2.66 -1.74 22.80
N ALA A 52 -3.87 -2.28 22.57
CA ALA A 52 -4.26 -2.86 21.30
C ALA A 52 -4.22 -1.82 20.16
N LEU A 53 -4.72 -0.60 20.40
CA LEU A 53 -4.65 0.51 19.44
C LEU A 53 -3.20 0.92 19.12
N LYS A 54 -2.31 0.92 20.12
CA LYS A 54 -0.89 1.22 19.91
C LYS A 54 -0.22 0.17 19.01
N ALA A 55 -0.53 -1.11 19.21
CA ALA A 55 -0.06 -2.19 18.35
C ALA A 55 -0.61 -2.04 16.91
N LEU A 56 -1.89 -1.73 16.75
CA LEU A 56 -2.50 -1.48 15.44
C LEU A 56 -1.81 -0.32 14.71
N LYS A 57 -1.51 0.78 15.41
CA LYS A 57 -0.79 1.93 14.85
C LYS A 57 0.59 1.54 14.32
N GLN A 58 1.33 0.69 15.03
CA GLN A 58 2.65 0.22 14.57
C GLN A 58 2.54 -0.60 13.30
N ILE A 59 1.58 -1.52 13.23
CA ILE A 59 1.31 -2.33 12.03
C ILE A 59 0.97 -1.43 10.84
N HIS A 60 0.09 -0.44 11.05
CA HIS A 60 -0.32 0.48 10.00
C HIS A 60 0.86 1.29 9.45
N HIS A 61 1.78 1.76 10.31
CA HIS A 61 3.01 2.42 9.86
C HIS A 61 3.94 1.51 9.05
N GLN A 62 4.08 0.24 9.45
CA GLN A 62 4.89 -0.74 8.70
C GLN A 62 4.30 -1.03 7.32
N VAL A 63 2.98 -1.20 7.24
CA VAL A 63 2.29 -1.43 5.96
C VAL A 63 2.42 -0.21 5.05
N ASN A 64 2.28 1.01 5.59
CA ASN A 64 2.47 2.22 4.81
C ASN A 64 3.90 2.34 4.25
N ALA A 65 4.92 2.01 5.05
CA ALA A 65 6.30 1.97 4.57
C ALA A 65 6.49 0.93 3.45
N CYS A 66 5.86 -0.24 3.56
CA CYS A 66 5.87 -1.25 2.50
C CYS A 66 5.20 -0.75 1.21
N CYS A 67 4.01 -0.14 1.30
CA CYS A 67 3.32 0.46 0.14
C CYS A 67 4.18 1.52 -0.57
N ARG A 68 4.93 2.32 0.19
CA ARG A 68 5.83 3.34 -0.38
C ARG A 68 6.98 2.72 -1.16
N LEU A 69 7.66 1.72 -0.59
CA LEU A 69 8.75 1.03 -1.26
C LEU A 69 8.29 0.36 -2.56
N GLU A 70 7.12 -0.30 -2.54
CA GLU A 70 6.53 -0.91 -3.73
C GLU A 70 6.14 0.13 -4.79
N SER A 71 5.65 1.31 -4.39
CA SER A 71 5.37 2.41 -5.31
C SER A 71 6.64 2.98 -5.95
N GLU A 72 7.71 3.16 -5.17
CA GLU A 72 9.01 3.64 -5.66
C GLU A 72 9.62 2.65 -6.67
N GLU A 73 9.51 1.34 -6.38
CA GLU A 73 9.96 0.29 -7.30
C GLU A 73 9.14 0.25 -8.60
N LEU A 74 7.82 0.44 -8.51
CA LEU A 74 6.95 0.53 -9.68
C LEU A 74 7.29 1.75 -10.54
N GLU A 75 7.51 2.91 -9.92
CA GLU A 75 7.90 4.14 -10.61
C GLU A 75 9.23 3.95 -11.35
N ARG A 76 10.21 3.30 -10.70
CA ARG A 76 11.49 2.95 -11.32
C ARG A 76 11.33 2.04 -12.53
N LYS A 77 10.48 1.01 -12.44
CA LYS A 77 10.16 0.11 -13.58
C LYS A 77 9.47 0.87 -14.72
N MET A 78 8.52 1.75 -14.42
CA MET A 78 7.84 2.57 -15.44
C MET A 78 8.80 3.53 -16.14
N ALA A 79 9.72 4.15 -15.39
CA ALA A 79 10.74 5.02 -15.96
C ALA A 79 11.69 4.26 -16.90
N LEU A 80 12.07 3.02 -16.54
CA LEU A 80 12.86 2.14 -17.42
C LEU A 80 12.09 1.77 -18.69
N GLY A 81 10.80 1.43 -18.57
CA GLY A 81 9.94 1.11 -19.72
C GLY A 81 9.81 2.27 -20.70
N ARG A 82 9.61 3.50 -20.20
CA ARG A 82 9.58 4.71 -21.04
C ARG A 82 10.90 4.92 -21.79
N ARG A 83 12.04 4.81 -21.11
CA ARG A 83 13.37 4.95 -21.73
C ARG A 83 13.64 3.89 -22.80
N ASN A 84 13.26 2.63 -22.54
CA ASN A 84 13.41 1.57 -23.54
C ASN A 84 12.51 1.79 -24.75
N HIS A 85 11.29 2.30 -24.55
CA HIS A 85 10.40 2.64 -25.66
C HIS A 85 10.95 3.81 -26.49
N GLU A 86 11.41 4.89 -25.84
CA GLU A 86 12.05 6.03 -26.52
C GLU A 86 13.30 5.60 -27.31
N GLY A 87 14.13 4.72 -26.75
CA GLY A 87 15.29 4.17 -27.44
C GLY A 87 14.89 3.32 -28.65
N ALA A 88 13.93 2.42 -28.50
CA ALA A 88 13.45 1.57 -29.60
C ALA A 88 12.82 2.41 -30.74
N VAL A 89 12.07 3.46 -30.41
CA VAL A 89 11.51 4.40 -31.40
C VAL A 89 12.62 5.18 -32.10
N ALA A 90 13.65 5.61 -31.38
CA ALA A 90 14.80 6.29 -31.99
C ALA A 90 15.53 5.40 -33.00
N TYR A 91 15.78 4.12 -32.66
CA TYR A 91 16.41 3.19 -33.59
C TYR A 91 15.52 2.89 -34.82
N ALA A 92 14.20 2.74 -34.64
CA ALA A 92 13.28 2.53 -35.75
C ALA A 92 13.24 3.75 -36.70
N ALA A 93 13.18 4.97 -36.14
CA ALA A 93 13.18 6.20 -36.92
C ALA A 93 14.49 6.42 -37.69
N PHE A 94 15.63 6.00 -37.13
CA PHE A 94 16.92 6.05 -37.82
C PHE A 94 17.03 5.03 -38.96
N MET A 95 16.48 3.81 -38.80
CA MET A 95 16.46 2.82 -39.89
C MET A 95 15.59 3.27 -41.06
N ASP A 96 14.40 3.84 -40.80
CA ASP A 96 13.51 4.34 -41.87
C ASP A 96 14.14 5.52 -42.67
N ASP A 97 14.99 6.34 -42.04
CA ASP A 97 15.65 7.49 -42.67
C ASP A 97 16.92 7.07 -43.48
N GLU A 98 17.50 5.91 -43.17
CA GLU A 98 18.63 5.31 -43.91
C GLU A 98 18.17 4.52 -45.14
N ASP A 99 17.01 3.87 -45.09
CA ASP A 99 16.40 3.15 -46.23
C ASP A 99 15.80 4.09 -47.32
N LEU A 100 15.63 5.38 -47.01
CA LEU A 100 15.14 6.42 -47.94
C LEU A 100 16.25 7.18 -48.69
N ARG A 101 17.52 6.80 -48.54
CA ARG A 101 18.69 7.41 -49.19
C ARG A 101 19.31 6.51 -50.27
#